data_AF-A0A1Z2LAX0-F1
#
_entry.id   AF-A0A1Z2LAX0-F1
#
_cell.length_a   1.000
_cell.length_b   1.000
_cell.length_c   1.000
_cell.angle_alpha   90.00
_cell.angle_beta   90.00
_cell.angle_gamma   90.00
#
_symmetry.space_group_name_H-M   'P 1'
#
loop_
_entity.id
_entity.type
_entity.pdbx_description
1 polymer ?
#
loop_
_entity_poly.entity_id
_entity_poly.type
_entity_poly.pdbx_seq_one_letter_code
_entity_poly.pdbx_strand_id
1 'polypeptide(L)'
;MAASLRAEMTRQAPGTPNAVIAWAGYTTPVGLGLDAATGRLAAAGAPRLERFLAGLGAAHAPAVFCHSYGSVVCGLAAHALDGNTAGDLVLLGSPGVRADTAAGLHTGARVWAVRRNGADWIGKVPNVELFGLGHGADPTGASFGARLVPSTGARGHTGYFAPGTESLRSFAEIALSGGEAAVGQ
;
A
#
# COMPACT_ATOMS: atom_id res chain seq x y z
N MET A 1 -8.02 11.24 0.70
CA MET A 1 -7.40 10.00 1.24
C MET A 1 -7.16 10.13 2.73
N ALA A 2 -6.15 10.88 3.19
CA ALA A 2 -5.80 10.96 4.62
C ALA A 2 -6.96 11.42 5.53
N ALA A 3 -7.67 12.48 5.14
CA ALA A 3 -8.85 12.95 5.89
C ALA A 3 -9.96 11.88 5.97
N SER A 4 -10.22 11.17 4.87
CA SER A 4 -11.23 10.10 4.81
C SER A 4 -10.86 8.91 5.70
N LEU A 5 -9.58 8.49 5.67
CA LEU A 5 -9.09 7.42 6.53
C LEU A 5 -9.20 7.82 8.01
N ARG A 6 -8.75 9.02 8.37
CA ARG A 6 -8.84 9.52 9.74
C ARG A 6 -10.29 9.61 10.22
N ALA A 7 -11.19 10.13 9.38
CA ALA A 7 -12.61 10.21 9.71
C ALA A 7 -13.22 8.82 9.93
N GLU A 8 -12.85 7.84 9.10
CA GLU A 8 -13.32 6.46 9.25
C GLU A 8 -12.75 5.79 10.49
N MET A 9 -11.45 5.97 10.80
CA MET A 9 -10.84 5.47 12.04
C MET A 9 -11.53 6.04 13.28
N THR A 10 -11.80 7.34 13.31
CA THR A 10 -12.55 7.98 14.40
C THR A 10 -13.99 7.49 14.48
N ARG A 11 -14.64 7.21 13.34
CA ARG A 11 -15.99 6.64 13.32
C ARG A 11 -16.03 5.23 13.90
N GLN A 12 -15.03 4.40 13.60
CA GLN A 12 -14.94 3.02 14.06
C GLN A 12 -14.47 2.91 15.52
N ALA A 13 -13.56 3.79 15.95
CA ALA A 13 -13.02 3.79 17.30
C ALA A 13 -12.94 5.21 17.90
N PRO A 14 -14.08 5.82 18.28
CA PRO A 14 -14.14 7.21 18.76
C PRO A 14 -13.25 7.51 19.97
N GLY A 15 -12.97 6.50 20.80
CA GLY A 15 -12.11 6.60 21.98
C GLY A 15 -10.62 6.34 21.73
N THR A 16 -10.22 5.97 20.50
CA THR A 16 -8.81 5.67 20.17
C THR A 16 -8.16 6.88 19.48
N PRO A 17 -7.17 7.53 20.12
CA PRO A 17 -6.40 8.58 19.47
C PRO A 17 -5.74 8.04 18.20
N ASN A 18 -5.92 8.75 17.08
CA ASN A 18 -5.37 8.33 15.79
C ASN A 18 -4.81 9.52 15.01
N ALA A 19 -3.83 9.21 14.16
CA ALA A 19 -3.20 10.16 13.26
C ALA A 19 -3.00 9.51 11.88
N VAL A 20 -3.07 10.32 10.82
CA VAL A 20 -2.80 9.88 9.46
C VAL A 20 -1.85 10.87 8.80
N ILE A 21 -0.75 10.37 8.24
CA ILE A 21 0.24 11.17 7.53
C ILE A 21 0.13 10.89 6.03
N ALA A 22 -0.03 11.94 5.24
CA ALA A 22 0.14 11.86 3.79
C ALA A 22 1.61 12.10 3.45
N TRP A 23 2.32 11.05 3.04
CA TRP A 23 3.73 11.15 2.67
C TRP A 23 3.91 11.26 1.15
N ALA A 24 4.62 12.29 0.70
CA ALA A 24 4.92 12.57 -0.70
C ALA A 24 6.43 12.85 -0.91
N GLY A 25 7.29 12.21 -0.11
CA GLY A 25 8.74 12.50 -0.04
C GLY A 25 9.60 11.98 -1.20
N TYR A 26 8.98 11.63 -2.35
CA TYR A 26 9.68 11.10 -3.52
C TYR A 26 9.22 11.78 -4.81
N THR A 27 10.04 11.71 -5.84
CA THR A 27 9.68 12.22 -7.17
C THR A 27 8.67 11.27 -7.81
N THR A 28 7.45 11.75 -8.06
CA THR A 28 6.43 10.96 -8.74
C THR A 28 6.61 11.02 -10.26
N PRO A 29 6.32 9.93 -10.99
CA PRO A 29 6.19 10.00 -12.43
C PRO A 29 5.14 11.04 -12.84
N VAL A 30 5.41 11.76 -13.93
CA VAL A 30 4.41 12.63 -14.57
C VAL A 30 3.73 11.84 -15.67
N GLY A 31 2.42 11.60 -15.53
CA GLY A 31 1.64 10.80 -16.48
C GLY A 31 2.05 9.32 -16.52
N LEU A 32 1.69 8.63 -17.60
CA LEU A 32 1.93 7.19 -17.80
C LEU A 32 3.14 6.89 -18.70
N GLY A 33 4.17 7.76 -18.65
CA GLY A 33 5.38 7.64 -19.48
C GLY A 33 6.39 6.61 -18.97
N LEU A 34 7.60 6.62 -19.54
CA LEU A 34 8.70 5.71 -19.17
C LEU A 34 9.05 5.73 -17.68
N ASP A 35 8.97 6.89 -17.04
CA ASP A 35 9.21 7.01 -15.61
C ASP A 35 8.17 6.25 -14.77
N ALA A 36 6.93 6.14 -15.24
CA ALA A 36 5.88 5.36 -14.59
C ALA A 36 6.03 3.86 -14.87
N ALA A 37 6.66 3.48 -15.99
CA ALA A 37 6.89 2.10 -16.37
C ALA A 37 8.18 1.51 -15.79
N THR A 38 9.12 2.35 -15.32
CA THR A 38 10.41 1.90 -14.78
C THR A 38 10.48 2.09 -13.27
N GLY A 39 11.38 1.37 -12.61
CA GLY A 39 11.59 1.43 -11.16
C GLY A 39 12.53 2.54 -10.71
N ARG A 40 13.06 3.37 -11.62
CA ARG A 40 14.13 4.34 -11.32
C ARG A 40 13.72 5.37 -10.27
N LEU A 41 12.52 5.96 -10.41
CA LEU A 41 12.02 6.93 -9.43
C LEU A 41 11.68 6.25 -8.11
N ALA A 42 11.16 5.01 -8.16
CA ALA A 42 10.89 4.22 -6.97
C ALA A 42 12.18 3.89 -6.19
N ALA A 43 13.24 3.47 -6.88
CA ALA A 43 14.53 3.17 -6.27
C ALA A 43 15.16 4.41 -5.61
N ALA A 44 15.02 5.59 -6.22
CA ALA A 44 15.46 6.84 -5.60
C ALA A 44 14.59 7.27 -4.39
N GLY A 45 13.31 6.88 -4.38
CA GLY A 45 12.36 7.18 -3.32
C GLY A 45 12.45 6.26 -2.11
N ALA A 46 12.75 4.97 -2.31
CA ALA A 46 12.71 3.94 -1.27
C ALA A 46 13.56 4.29 -0.02
N PRO A 47 14.85 4.69 -0.14
CA PRO A 47 15.64 5.07 1.03
C PRO A 47 15.08 6.26 1.82
N ARG A 48 14.30 7.15 1.17
CA ARG A 48 13.64 8.27 1.85
C ARG A 48 12.44 7.80 2.65
N LEU A 49 11.70 6.83 2.12
CA LEU A 49 10.59 6.19 2.82
C LEU A 49 11.10 5.41 4.04
N GLU A 50 12.17 4.63 3.88
CA GLU A 50 12.80 3.86 4.95
C GLU A 50 13.19 4.75 6.14
N ARG A 51 13.91 5.85 5.89
CA ARG A 51 14.30 6.80 6.95
C ARG A 51 13.09 7.45 7.62
N PHE A 52 12.05 7.76 6.86
CA PHE A 52 10.82 8.34 7.41
C PHE A 52 10.12 7.36 8.35
N LEU A 53 9.97 6.10 7.93
CA LEU A 53 9.31 5.06 8.72
C LEU A 53 10.15 4.64 9.94
N ALA A 54 11.47 4.61 9.84
CA ALA A 54 12.35 4.42 11.00
C ALA A 54 12.14 5.52 12.05
N GLY A 55 11.97 6.78 11.62
CA GLY A 55 11.66 7.89 12.52
C GLY A 55 10.29 7.76 13.19
N LEU A 56 9.26 7.27 12.48
CA LEU A 56 7.94 7.00 13.07
C LEU A 56 7.97 5.81 14.03
N GLY A 57 8.65 4.73 13.66
CA GLY A 57 8.78 3.51 14.45
C GLY A 57 9.41 3.72 15.82
N ALA A 58 10.24 4.77 15.99
CA ALA A 58 10.75 5.19 17.29
C ALA A 58 9.64 5.59 18.29
N ALA A 59 8.44 5.92 17.79
CA ALA A 59 7.25 6.19 18.61
C ALA A 59 6.20 5.09 18.46
N HIS A 60 5.86 4.70 17.23
CA HIS A 60 4.86 3.68 16.93
C HIS A 60 5.01 3.16 15.49
N ALA A 61 4.90 1.84 15.29
CA ALA A 61 4.92 1.23 13.96
C ALA A 61 3.56 1.46 13.25
N PRO A 62 3.48 2.26 12.17
CA PRO A 62 2.23 2.51 11.47
C PRO A 62 1.84 1.37 10.53
N ALA A 63 0.59 1.39 10.06
CA ALA A 63 0.22 0.76 8.79
C ALA A 63 0.59 1.69 7.62
N VAL A 64 1.17 1.14 6.56
CA VAL A 64 1.65 1.89 5.39
C VAL A 64 0.78 1.58 4.17
N PHE A 65 0.12 2.61 3.62
CA PHE A 65 -0.76 2.48 2.46
C PHE A 65 -0.08 3.02 1.20
N CYS A 66 0.15 2.14 0.23
CA CYS A 66 0.97 2.42 -0.95
C CYS A 66 0.13 2.35 -2.23
N HIS A 67 -0.27 3.52 -2.72
CA HIS A 67 -1.16 3.66 -3.86
C HIS A 67 -0.39 3.81 -5.18
N SER A 68 -0.86 3.12 -6.22
CA SER A 68 -0.32 3.27 -7.58
C SER A 68 1.20 3.05 -7.64
N TYR A 69 1.95 3.93 -8.30
CA TYR A 69 3.42 3.90 -8.32
C TYR A 69 4.06 3.92 -6.93
N GLY A 70 3.37 4.45 -5.92
CA GLY A 70 3.81 4.36 -4.52
C GLY A 70 3.96 2.92 -4.02
N SER A 71 3.20 1.96 -4.57
CA SER A 71 3.38 0.54 -4.27
C SER A 71 4.74 0.00 -4.73
N VAL A 72 5.31 0.55 -5.81
CA VAL A 72 6.66 0.20 -6.28
C VAL A 72 7.72 0.74 -5.32
N VAL A 73 7.54 1.98 -4.85
CA VAL A 73 8.42 2.58 -3.82
C VAL A 73 8.41 1.73 -2.56
N CYS A 74 7.22 1.37 -2.08
CA CYS A 74 7.08 0.54 -0.88
C CYS A 74 7.61 -0.86 -1.08
N GLY A 75 7.45 -1.47 -2.27
CA GLY A 75 8.02 -2.77 -2.58
C GLY A 75 9.54 -2.79 -2.47
N LEU A 76 10.21 -1.76 -3.00
CA LEU A 76 11.67 -1.63 -2.89
C LEU A 76 12.13 -1.32 -1.46
N ALA A 77 11.32 -0.62 -0.67
CA ALA A 77 11.59 -0.34 0.75
C ALA A 77 11.17 -1.49 1.69
N ALA A 78 10.47 -2.53 1.20
CA ALA A 78 9.76 -3.49 2.04
C ALA A 78 10.68 -4.30 2.96
N HIS A 79 11.91 -4.57 2.51
CA HIS A 79 12.91 -5.28 3.29
C HIS A 79 13.30 -4.58 4.61
N ALA A 80 13.10 -3.25 4.68
CA ALA A 80 13.32 -2.46 5.87
C ALA A 80 12.06 -2.31 6.75
N LEU A 81 10.92 -2.86 6.31
CA LEU A 81 9.67 -2.85 7.06
C LEU A 81 9.60 -4.13 7.91
N ASP A 82 9.65 -3.95 9.22
CA ASP A 82 9.51 -4.97 10.25
C ASP A 82 8.48 -4.51 11.30
N GLY A 83 8.18 -5.36 12.29
CA GLY A 83 7.20 -5.05 13.32
C GLY A 83 7.50 -3.79 14.16
N ASN A 84 8.72 -3.24 14.09
CA ASN A 84 9.09 -2.00 14.77
C ASN A 84 8.95 -0.76 13.89
N THR A 85 9.04 -0.91 12.57
CA THR A 85 9.03 0.19 11.60
C THR A 85 7.71 0.31 10.84
N ALA A 86 7.01 -0.80 10.60
CA ALA A 86 5.66 -0.84 10.04
C ALA A 86 4.99 -2.21 10.27
N GLY A 87 3.82 -2.23 10.90
CA GLY A 87 3.09 -3.47 11.16
C GLY A 87 2.39 -4.07 9.92
N ASP A 88 1.94 -3.21 9.01
CA ASP A 88 1.18 -3.58 7.82
C ASP A 88 1.65 -2.80 6.59
N LEU A 89 1.73 -3.51 5.46
CA LEU A 89 1.96 -2.95 4.13
C LEU A 89 0.71 -3.21 3.27
N VAL A 90 0.00 -2.15 2.90
CA VAL A 90 -1.24 -2.22 2.13
C VAL A 90 -1.02 -1.68 0.72
N LEU A 91 -1.12 -2.56 -0.27
CA LEU A 91 -0.90 -2.29 -1.69
C LEU A 91 -2.24 -2.06 -2.39
N LEU A 92 -2.43 -0.91 -3.04
CA LEU A 92 -3.73 -0.55 -3.62
C LEU A 92 -3.58 0.16 -4.98
N GLY A 93 -4.44 -0.21 -5.93
CA GLY A 93 -4.28 0.23 -7.32
C GLY A 93 -2.87 -0.02 -7.86
N SER A 94 -2.23 -1.12 -7.45
CA SER A 94 -0.80 -1.37 -7.68
C SER A 94 -0.55 -1.89 -9.11
N PRO A 95 0.47 -1.37 -9.83
CA PRO A 95 0.99 -1.99 -11.04
C PRO A 95 2.00 -3.13 -10.75
N GLY A 96 2.25 -3.47 -9.49
CA GLY A 96 3.28 -4.38 -9.02
C GLY A 96 4.19 -3.76 -7.96
N VAL A 97 5.11 -4.55 -7.40
CA VAL A 97 5.98 -4.17 -6.28
C VAL A 97 7.45 -4.58 -6.43
N ARG A 98 7.88 -4.99 -7.63
CA ARG A 98 9.25 -5.47 -7.92
C ARG A 98 9.66 -6.70 -7.11
N ALA A 99 8.69 -7.56 -6.82
CA ALA A 99 8.89 -8.89 -6.25
C ALA A 99 7.83 -9.85 -6.80
N ASP A 100 8.17 -11.14 -6.90
CA ASP A 100 7.26 -12.16 -7.43
C ASP A 100 6.27 -12.69 -6.38
N THR A 101 6.63 -12.58 -5.10
CA THR A 101 5.81 -13.04 -3.97
C THR A 101 5.92 -12.09 -2.78
N ALA A 102 4.95 -12.11 -1.88
CA ALA A 102 4.97 -11.39 -0.61
C ALA A 102 6.16 -11.80 0.26
N ALA A 103 6.54 -13.08 0.25
CA ALA A 103 7.74 -13.56 0.93
C ALA A 103 9.03 -13.01 0.30
N GLY A 104 9.06 -12.82 -1.02
CA GLY A 104 10.16 -12.21 -1.76
C GLY A 104 10.36 -10.71 -1.49
N LEU A 105 9.42 -10.05 -0.80
CA LEU A 105 9.62 -8.69 -0.30
C LEU A 105 10.58 -8.63 0.91
N HIS A 106 10.85 -9.78 1.54
CA HIS A 106 11.70 -9.89 2.73
C HIS A 106 11.28 -8.95 3.88
N THR A 107 9.97 -8.71 4.03
CA THR A 107 9.38 -7.84 5.04
C THR A 107 8.89 -8.62 6.25
N GLY A 108 8.99 -8.01 7.43
CA GLY A 108 8.31 -8.48 8.65
C GLY A 108 6.87 -7.95 8.77
N ALA A 109 6.44 -7.02 7.92
CA ALA A 109 5.09 -6.47 7.92
C ALA A 109 4.10 -7.47 7.30
N ARG A 110 2.84 -7.41 7.74
CA ARG A 110 1.76 -8.13 7.06
C ARG A 110 1.45 -7.47 5.72
N VAL A 111 1.47 -8.25 4.65
CA VAL A 111 1.23 -7.75 3.30
C VAL A 111 -0.24 -7.93 2.91
N TRP A 112 -0.87 -6.82 2.56
CA TRP A 112 -2.26 -6.75 2.09
C TRP A 112 -2.30 -6.21 0.65
N ALA A 113 -3.23 -6.73 -0.15
CA ALA A 113 -3.46 -6.25 -1.50
C ALA A 113 -4.95 -6.00 -1.73
N VAL A 114 -5.29 -4.79 -2.15
CA VAL A 114 -6.67 -4.43 -2.49
C VAL A 114 -7.03 -5.06 -3.82
N ARG A 115 -8.12 -5.82 -3.84
CA ARG A 115 -8.60 -6.52 -5.04
C ARG A 115 -8.73 -5.56 -6.21
N ARG A 116 -8.41 -6.06 -7.41
CA ARG A 116 -8.59 -5.32 -8.65
C ARG A 116 -10.05 -4.90 -8.80
N ASN A 117 -10.23 -3.63 -9.13
CA ASN A 117 -11.53 -3.06 -9.43
C ASN A 117 -11.63 -2.81 -10.93
N GLY A 118 -12.68 -3.31 -11.59
CA GLY A 118 -12.86 -3.12 -13.04
C GLY A 118 -13.06 -1.66 -13.47
N ALA A 119 -13.43 -0.78 -12.54
CA ALA A 119 -13.49 0.67 -12.76
C ALA A 119 -12.12 1.36 -12.60
N ASP A 120 -11.08 0.64 -12.14
CA ASP A 120 -9.72 1.12 -12.10
C ASP A 120 -8.96 0.69 -13.37
N TRP A 121 -8.48 1.68 -14.12
CA TRP A 121 -7.73 1.44 -15.36
C TRP A 121 -6.43 0.65 -15.11
N ILE A 122 -5.88 0.68 -13.89
CA ILE A 122 -4.64 -0.02 -13.56
C ILE A 122 -4.77 -1.54 -13.72
N GLY A 123 -6.01 -2.08 -13.63
CA GLY A 123 -6.28 -3.48 -13.95
C GLY A 123 -5.95 -3.89 -15.39
N LYS A 124 -5.71 -2.92 -16.29
CA LYS A 124 -5.31 -3.13 -17.68
C LYS A 124 -3.80 -3.06 -17.90
N VAL A 125 -3.02 -2.72 -16.88
CA VAL A 125 -1.55 -2.68 -16.97
C VAL A 125 -1.01 -4.12 -16.83
N PRO A 126 -0.21 -4.62 -17.78
CA PRO A 126 0.41 -5.93 -17.68
C PRO A 126 1.35 -6.02 -16.47
N ASN A 127 1.18 -7.04 -15.63
CA ASN A 127 2.02 -7.29 -14.45
C ASN A 127 3.21 -8.18 -14.80
N VAL A 128 4.19 -7.62 -15.50
CA VAL A 128 5.45 -8.29 -15.84
C VAL A 128 6.61 -7.35 -15.58
N GLU A 129 7.79 -7.86 -15.29
CA GLU A 129 9.03 -7.08 -15.36
C GLU A 129 9.94 -7.69 -16.43
N LEU A 130 10.35 -6.88 -17.42
CA LEU A 130 11.29 -7.30 -18.45
C LEU A 130 12.18 -6.12 -18.86
N PHE A 131 13.51 -6.32 -18.88
CA PHE A 131 14.49 -5.28 -19.18
C PHE A 131 14.29 -3.98 -18.35
N GLY A 132 13.81 -4.11 -17.11
CA GLY A 132 13.55 -2.97 -16.20
C GLY A 132 12.22 -2.25 -16.41
N LEU A 133 11.38 -2.70 -17.35
CA LEU A 133 10.02 -2.20 -17.61
C LEU A 133 8.97 -3.06 -16.91
N GLY A 134 7.97 -2.40 -16.32
CA GLY A 134 6.90 -3.00 -15.51
C GLY A 134 7.33 -3.23 -14.06
N HIS A 135 6.49 -3.83 -13.22
CA HIS A 135 6.74 -3.88 -11.76
C HIS A 135 6.56 -5.26 -11.13
N GLY A 136 6.71 -6.32 -11.92
CA GLY A 136 6.64 -7.69 -11.43
C GLY A 136 5.21 -8.19 -11.26
N ALA A 137 5.03 -9.17 -10.39
CA ALA A 137 3.77 -9.88 -10.22
C ALA A 137 2.61 -9.01 -9.70
N ASP A 138 1.38 -9.42 -10.03
CA ASP A 138 0.16 -8.81 -9.48
C ASP A 138 0.04 -9.12 -7.98
N PRO A 139 0.04 -8.12 -7.08
CA PRO A 139 -0.06 -8.36 -5.65
C PRO A 139 -1.39 -9.01 -5.22
N THR A 140 -2.41 -8.99 -6.08
CA THR A 140 -3.71 -9.61 -5.84
C THR A 140 -3.78 -11.08 -6.30
N GLY A 141 -2.77 -11.56 -7.02
CA GLY A 141 -2.69 -12.93 -7.51
C GLY A 141 -2.49 -13.94 -6.38
N ALA A 142 -3.13 -15.11 -6.48
CA ALA A 142 -3.03 -16.15 -5.45
C ALA A 142 -1.57 -16.60 -5.21
N SER A 143 -0.75 -16.66 -6.27
CA SER A 143 0.67 -17.01 -6.18
C SER A 143 1.52 -15.94 -5.49
N PHE A 144 1.05 -14.69 -5.40
CA PHE A 144 1.77 -13.62 -4.72
C PHE A 144 1.71 -13.79 -3.20
N GLY A 145 0.57 -14.23 -2.66
CA GLY A 145 0.43 -14.57 -1.23
C GLY A 145 0.10 -13.40 -0.29
N ALA A 146 -0.39 -12.27 -0.79
CA ALA A 146 -0.90 -11.18 0.05
C ALA A 146 -2.32 -11.48 0.56
N ARG A 147 -2.69 -10.87 1.69
CA ARG A 147 -4.06 -10.89 2.22
C ARG A 147 -4.95 -9.94 1.42
N LEU A 148 -6.08 -10.41 0.94
CA LEU A 148 -6.92 -9.63 0.02
C LEU A 148 -7.87 -8.70 0.76
N VAL A 149 -7.92 -7.44 0.33
CA VAL A 149 -8.83 -6.41 0.85
C VAL A 149 -9.91 -6.12 -0.19
N PRO A 150 -11.20 -6.06 0.18
CA PRO A 150 -12.27 -5.74 -0.75
C PRO A 150 -12.15 -4.31 -1.31
N SER A 151 -12.64 -4.11 -2.54
CA SER A 151 -12.64 -2.81 -3.22
C SER A 151 -14.05 -2.35 -3.62
N THR A 152 -15.09 -2.97 -3.06
CA THR A 152 -16.49 -2.70 -3.41
C THR A 152 -16.84 -1.24 -3.13
N GLY A 153 -17.56 -0.63 -4.07
CA GLY A 153 -17.92 0.78 -4.02
C GLY A 153 -16.81 1.74 -4.48
N ALA A 154 -15.54 1.33 -4.53
CA ALA A 154 -14.48 2.17 -5.07
C ALA A 154 -14.68 2.37 -6.59
N ARG A 155 -14.39 3.58 -7.08
CA ARG A 155 -14.52 3.94 -8.49
C ARG A 155 -13.30 4.69 -8.97
N GLY A 156 -12.76 4.29 -10.12
CA GLY A 156 -11.55 4.90 -10.67
C GLY A 156 -10.30 4.62 -9.83
N HIS A 157 -9.17 5.07 -10.35
CA HIS A 157 -7.87 4.79 -9.75
C HIS A 157 -7.66 5.45 -8.38
N THR A 158 -8.36 6.55 -8.10
CA THR A 158 -8.21 7.34 -6.86
C THR A 158 -9.30 7.06 -5.83
N GLY A 159 -10.24 6.17 -6.13
CA GLY A 159 -11.49 6.00 -5.36
C GLY A 159 -11.41 5.09 -4.12
N TYR A 160 -10.27 4.45 -3.85
CA TYR A 160 -10.16 3.46 -2.76
C TYR A 160 -10.38 4.04 -1.35
N PHE A 161 -10.17 5.34 -1.16
CA PHE A 161 -10.44 6.03 0.10
C PHE A 161 -11.76 6.81 0.09
N ALA A 162 -12.62 6.62 -0.91
CA ALA A 162 -13.88 7.31 -0.96
C ALA A 162 -14.79 6.87 0.22
N PRO A 163 -15.52 7.80 0.88
CA PRO A 163 -16.48 7.46 1.92
C PRO A 163 -17.49 6.40 1.46
N GLY A 164 -17.82 5.46 2.35
CA GLY A 164 -18.78 4.40 2.08
C GLY A 164 -18.24 3.20 1.29
N THR A 165 -16.97 3.21 0.89
CA THR A 165 -16.33 2.05 0.25
C THR A 165 -15.94 0.98 1.26
N GLU A 166 -15.98 -0.29 0.83
CA GLU A 166 -15.48 -1.39 1.67
C GLU A 166 -13.97 -1.29 1.89
N SER A 167 -13.22 -0.81 0.89
CA SER A 167 -11.77 -0.58 1.03
C SER A 167 -11.46 0.41 2.14
N LEU A 168 -12.17 1.54 2.22
CA LEU A 168 -11.94 2.52 3.28
C LEU A 168 -12.23 1.94 4.67
N ARG A 169 -13.30 1.13 4.80
CA ARG A 169 -13.64 0.46 6.06
C ARG A 169 -12.52 -0.47 6.50
N SER A 170 -12.05 -1.34 5.60
CA SER A 170 -10.94 -2.26 5.90
C SER A 170 -9.61 -1.55 6.15
N PHE A 171 -9.35 -0.41 5.50
CA PHE A 171 -8.15 0.39 5.78
C PHE A 171 -8.13 0.92 7.21
N ALA A 172 -9.27 1.40 7.70
CA ALA A 172 -9.38 1.84 9.08
C ALA A 172 -9.25 0.67 10.06
N GLU A 173 -9.83 -0.49 9.77
CA GLU A 173 -9.68 -1.71 10.59
C GLU A 173 -8.21 -2.13 10.69
N ILE A 174 -7.49 -2.21 9.55
CA ILE A 174 -6.06 -2.54 9.52
C ILE A 174 -5.26 -1.53 10.35
N ALA A 175 -5.47 -0.23 10.12
CA ALA A 175 -4.74 0.82 10.81
C ALA A 175 -5.02 0.88 12.33
N LEU A 176 -6.23 0.54 12.77
CA LEU A 176 -6.62 0.51 14.18
C LEU A 176 -6.14 -0.76 14.89
N SER A 177 -6.03 -1.88 14.17
CA SER A 177 -5.61 -3.17 14.73
C SER A 177 -4.11 -3.24 15.07
N GLY A 178 -3.30 -2.36 14.48
CA GLY A 178 -1.91 -2.09 14.86
C GLY A 178 -0.94 -3.28 14.80
N GLY A 179 -1.31 -4.45 14.28
CA GLY A 179 -0.56 -5.65 14.66
C GLY A 179 -1.39 -6.91 14.78
N GLU A 180 -2.48 -6.78 15.50
CA GLU A 180 -3.21 -7.94 16.00
C GLU A 180 -4.44 -8.12 15.13
N ALA A 181 -4.40 -9.18 14.32
CA ALA A 181 -5.48 -9.49 13.40
C ALA A 181 -6.84 -9.40 14.10
N ALA A 182 -7.79 -8.74 13.43
CA ALA A 182 -9.20 -9.08 13.56
C ALA A 182 -9.36 -10.55 13.18
N VAL A 183 -9.17 -11.45 14.14
CA VAL A 183 -9.71 -12.80 14.10
C VAL A 183 -11.18 -12.65 14.49
N GLY A 184 -12.00 -12.38 13.48
CA GLY A 184 -13.45 -12.41 13.57
C GLY A 184 -13.96 -13.72 12.99
N GLN A 185 -14.64 -14.48 13.83
CA GLN A 185 -15.33 -15.75 13.61
C GLN A 185 -16.28 -15.76 12.41
#